data_AF-A0A2M8BZX0-F1
#
_entry.id   AF-A0A2M8BZX0-F1
#
_cell.length_a   1.000
_cell.length_b   1.000
_cell.length_c   1.000
_cell.angle_alpha   90.00
_cell.angle_beta   90.00
_cell.angle_gamma   90.00
#
_symmetry.space_group_name_H-M   'P 1'
#
loop_
_entity.id
_entity.type
_entity.pdbx_description
1 polymer ?
#
loop_
_entity_poly.entity_id
_entity_poly.type
_entity_poly.pdbx_seq_one_letter_code
_entity_poly.pdbx_strand_id
1 'polypeptide(L)' 'MKQSKRHSVIESIVNVMVGYGVAVLSQIAIFPMFNIHIPLSDNLKIGLWFTGVSFVRSYTLRRIFTNHKGRK' A
#
# COMPACT_ATOMS: atom_id res chain seq x y z
N MET A 1 -17.83 -17.69 5.79
CA MET A 1 -16.65 -18.14 5.02
C MET A 1 -15.40 -17.59 5.69
N LYS A 2 -14.65 -18.43 6.43
CA LYS A 2 -13.44 -18.01 7.16
C LYS A 2 -12.27 -18.03 6.19
N GLN A 3 -11.95 -16.88 5.60
CA GLN A 3 -10.74 -16.71 4.80
C GLN A 3 -9.54 -17.08 5.70
N SER A 4 -8.77 -18.09 5.29
CA SER A 4 -7.60 -18.56 6.04
C SER A 4 -6.66 -17.38 6.33
N LYS A 5 -6.16 -17.26 7.57
CA LYS A 5 -5.23 -16.19 7.97
C LYS A 5 -4.04 -16.08 7.01
N ARG A 6 -3.60 -17.20 6.41
CA ARG A 6 -2.54 -17.24 5.40
C ARG A 6 -2.93 -16.54 4.10
N HIS A 7 -4.16 -16.75 3.65
CA HIS A 7 -4.71 -16.14 2.44
C HIS A 7 -4.84 -14.62 2.59
N SER A 8 -5.20 -14.17 3.78
CA SER A 8 -5.30 -12.75 4.10
C SER A 8 -3.92 -12.07 4.15
N VAL A 9 -2.87 -12.75 4.63
CA VAL A 9 -1.50 -12.22 4.59
C VAL A 9 -1.01 -12.05 3.16
N ILE A 10 -1.19 -13.07 2.31
CA ILE A 10 -0.78 -13.02 0.90
C ILE A 10 -1.49 -11.88 0.16
N GLU A 11 -2.81 -11.74 0.35
CA GLU A 11 -3.59 -10.65 -0.23
C GLU A 11 -3.06 -9.27 0.18
N SER A 12 -2.67 -9.09 1.44
CA SER A 12 -2.08 -7.84 1.91
C SER A 12 -0.71 -7.58 1.31
N ILE A 13 0.13 -8.60 1.18
CA ILE A 13 1.46 -8.48 0.55
C ILE A 13 1.31 -8.09 -0.92
N VAL A 14 0.44 -8.76 -1.66
CA VAL A 14 0.17 -8.45 -3.08
C VAL A 14 -0.37 -7.03 -3.23
N ASN A 15 -1.31 -6.61 -2.39
CA ASN A 15 -1.83 -5.23 -2.44
C ASN A 15 -0.75 -4.18 -2.16
N VAL A 16 0.16 -4.46 -1.23
CA VAL A 16 1.30 -3.57 -0.95
C VAL A 16 2.25 -3.52 -2.14
N MET A 17 2.61 -4.67 -2.72
CA MET A 17 3.52 -4.74 -3.86
C MET A 17 2.97 -4.01 -5.08
N VAL A 18 1.68 -4.21 -5.39
CA VAL A 18 1.00 -3.51 -6.49
C VAL A 18 0.94 -2.01 -6.22
N GLY A 19 0.54 -1.60 -5.01
CA GLY A 19 0.49 -0.19 -4.65
C GLY A 19 1.85 0.50 -4.74
N TYR A 20 2.91 -0.15 -4.26
CA TYR A 20 4.28 0.35 -4.35
C TYR A 20 4.74 0.49 -5.79
N GLY A 21 4.54 -0.54 -6.61
CA GLY A 21 4.91 -0.52 -8.03
C GLY A 21 4.22 0.62 -8.78
N VAL A 22 2.91 0.79 -8.58
CA VAL A 22 2.14 1.89 -9.18
C VAL A 22 2.64 3.26 -8.72
N ALA A 23 2.96 3.42 -7.43
CA ALA A 23 3.48 4.68 -6.90
C ALA A 23 4.82 5.05 -7.53
N VAL A 24 5.79 4.13 -7.56
CA VAL A 24 7.12 4.38 -8.14
C VAL A 24 7.02 4.68 -9.64
N LEU A 25 6.22 3.91 -10.39
CA LEU A 25 5.99 4.18 -11.82
C LEU A 25 5.35 5.55 -12.07
N SER A 26 4.39 5.94 -11.22
CA SER A 26 3.76 7.26 -11.30
C SER A 26 4.77 8.37 -11.04
N GLN A 27 5.65 8.22 -10.06
CA GLN A 27 6.70 9.22 -9.77
C GLN A 27 7.66 9.38 -10.94
N ILE A 28 8.12 8.27 -11.53
CA ILE A 28 9.02 8.28 -12.69
C ILE A 28 8.35 8.96 -13.89
N ALA A 29 7.05 8.76 -14.09
CA ALA A 29 6.31 9.38 -15.19
C ALA A 29 5.97 10.86 -14.93
N ILE A 30 5.54 11.18 -13.71
CA ILE A 30 4.96 12.49 -13.36
C ILE A 30 6.04 13.50 -12.99
N PHE A 31 7.04 13.14 -12.18
CA PHE A 31 8.03 14.11 -11.68
C PHE A 31 8.82 14.84 -12.78
N PRO A 32 9.22 14.21 -13.88
CA PRO A 32 9.83 14.92 -15.01
C PRO A 32 8.90 15.95 -15.64
N MET A 33 7.58 15.67 -15.69
CA MET A 33 6.58 16.60 -16.22
C MET A 33 6.44 17.89 -15.40
N PHE A 34 6.82 17.84 -14.12
CA PHE A 34 6.84 18.98 -13.21
C PHE A 34 8.26 19.58 -13.01
N ASN A 35 9.26 19.17 -13.80
CA ASN A 35 10.68 19.54 -13.62
C ASN A 35 11.27 19.15 -12.25
N ILE A 36 10.66 18.22 -11.52
CA ILE A 36 11.09 17.79 -10.20
C ILE A 36 12.16 16.69 -10.37
N HIS A 37 13.41 17.03 -10.10
CA HIS A 37 14.53 16.08 -10.14
C HIS A 37 14.82 15.57 -8.73
N ILE A 38 14.21 14.44 -8.36
CA ILE A 38 14.47 13.79 -7.08
C ILE A 38 15.39 12.58 -7.33
N PRO A 39 16.50 12.43 -6.59
CA PRO A 39 17.33 11.23 -6.69
C PRO A 39 16.50 9.97 -6.43
N LEU A 40 16.88 8.86 -7.07
CA LEU A 40 16.17 7.58 -6.98
C LEU A 40 16.00 7.11 -5.52
N SER A 41 16.98 7.39 -4.66
CA SER A 41 16.92 7.10 -3.23
C SER A 41 15.75 7.76 -2.51
N ASP A 42 15.39 8.99 -2.88
CA ASP A 42 14.26 9.70 -2.28
C ASP A 42 12.92 9.24 -2.86
N ASN A 43 12.88 8.87 -4.15
CA ASN A 43 11.72 8.17 -4.71
C ASN A 43 11.41 6.86 -3.96
N LEU A 44 12.45 6.08 -3.65
CA LEU A 44 12.31 4.85 -2.86
C LEU A 44 11.79 5.13 -1.44
N LYS A 45 12.26 6.21 -0.77
CA LYS A 45 11.74 6.63 0.54
C LYS A 45 10.27 7.04 0.49
N ILE A 46 9.87 7.80 -0.53
CA ILE A 46 8.46 8.21 -0.71
C ILE A 46 7.60 6.97 -1.00
N GLY A 47 8.06 6.07 -1.85
CA GLY A 47 7.40 4.79 -2.11
C GLY A 47 7.24 3.95 -0.83
N LEU A 48 8.28 3.85 -0.01
CA LEU A 48 8.22 3.18 1.31
C LEU A 48 7.16 3.81 2.22
N TRP A 49 7.04 5.13 2.22
CA TRP A 49 6.03 5.83 2.99
C TRP A 49 4.61 5.49 2.52
N PHE A 50 4.35 5.56 1.21
CA PHE A 50 3.06 5.17 0.64
C PHE A 50 2.72 3.69 0.88
N THR A 51 3.72 2.81 0.81
CA THR A 51 3.59 1.40 1.19
C THR A 51 3.17 1.25 2.64
N GLY A 52 3.86 1.93 3.56
CA GLY A 52 3.51 1.93 4.98
C GLY A 52 2.08 2.42 5.22
N VAL A 53 1.69 3.54 4.61
CA VAL A 53 0.32 4.09 4.70
C VAL A 53 -0.71 3.11 4.14
N SER A 54 -0.45 2.48 2.99
CA SER A 54 -1.35 1.50 2.39
C SER A 54 -1.51 0.24 3.25
N PHE A 55 -0.42 -0.23 3.86
CA PHE A 55 -0.43 -1.35 4.79
C PHE A 55 -1.22 -1.01 6.06
N VAL A 56 -0.96 0.14 6.68
CA VAL A 56 -1.67 0.63 7.86
C VAL A 56 -3.17 0.77 7.57
N ARG A 57 -3.55 1.37 6.43
CA ARG A 57 -4.95 1.48 6.00
C ARG A 57 -5.59 0.11 5.84
N SER A 58 -4.92 -0.82 5.16
CA SER A 58 -5.45 -2.17 4.91
C SER A 58 -5.63 -2.97 6.22
N TYR A 59 -4.68 -2.84 7.16
CA TYR A 59 -4.77 -3.44 8.48
C TYR A 59 -5.89 -2.80 9.32
N THR A 60 -5.98 -1.47 9.31
CA THR A 60 -7.00 -0.72 10.04
C THR A 60 -8.40 -1.05 9.52
N LEU A 61 -8.60 -1.08 8.21
CA LEU A 61 -9.85 -1.51 7.60
C LEU A 61 -10.19 -2.96 7.99
N ARG A 62 -9.24 -3.90 7.90
CA ARG A 62 -9.48 -5.27 8.39
C ARG A 62 -9.86 -5.31 9.85
N ARG A 63 -9.21 -4.52 10.71
CA ARG A 63 -9.49 -4.50 12.16
C ARG A 63 -10.85 -3.88 12.47
N ILE A 64 -11.22 -2.80 11.79
CA ILE A 64 -12.54 -2.15 11.91
C ILE A 64 -13.65 -3.07 11.41
N PHE A 65 -13.50 -3.68 10.23
CA PHE A 65 -14.49 -4.61 9.68
C PHE A 65 -14.58 -5.93 10.46
N THR A 66 -13.47 -6.42 11.02
CA THR A 66 -13.48 -7.56 11.96
C THR A 66 -14.24 -7.19 13.24
N ASN A 67 -14.09 -5.96 13.75
CA ASN A 67 -14.89 -5.47 14.87
C ASN A 67 -16.36 -5.22 14.51
N HIS A 68 -16.67 -4.82 13.27
CA HIS A 68 -18.06 -4.61 12.82
C HIS A 68 -18.83 -5.92 12.58
N LYS A 69 -18.17 -7.05 12.34
CA LYS A 69 -18.82 -8.38 12.27
C LYS A 69 -19.10 -9.01 13.64
N GLY A 70 -18.83 -8.31 14.74
CA GLY A 70 -19.26 -8.67 16.10
C GLY A 70 -20.59 -8.02 16.54
N ARG A 71 -21.22 -7.21 15.69
CA ARG A 71 -22.56 -6.63 15.93
C ARG A 71 -23.40 -6.72 14.66
N LYS A 72 -23.87 -7.92 14.33
CA LYS A 72 -25.19 -8.17 13.75
C LYS A 72 -25.50 -9.65 13.85
#